data_AF-A0A8H4JHB2-F1
#
_entry.id   AF-A0A8H4JHB2-F1
#
_cell.length_a   1.000
_cell.length_b   1.000
_cell.length_c   1.000
_cell.angle_alpha   90.00
_cell.angle_beta   90.00
_cell.angle_gamma   90.00
#
_symmetry.space_group_name_H-M   'P 1'
#
loop_
_entity.id
_entity.type
_entity.pdbx_description
1 polymer ?
#
loop_
_entity_poly.entity_id
_entity_poly.type
_entity_poly.pdbx_seq_one_letter_code
_entity_poly.pdbx_strand_id
1 'polypeptide(L)'
;MEASLLALLVQGLLCWGMTSSAPTYLPSEPHNARFSIGPRSTDLSVFQLSEAASTGFVWSSIGLAILTAFLQGLVTSLAYMTESSNSWTFRFRLAKVEHLWWTLVSLLLFTSLVFNVISFVTGNSNEAVTVLVLSTTTLLAIVRYMLPAWRSRQYLRNRFLAWTGPSRTGVDSNLMSFCGGRDDWFNLANQAKSRGTRGVSSDNYGWRLYRIDGIQMDPTDILKSGVVNPQTVSMTGSTQYTYHDGYPDHGTFSLYWGMHSGFLPRVSRSISSVPVNLLMSTPFTNDGFAGEGLCLAMGILGRNKGLKPRNLVFNMNRALSTQLENDSTWYPRPAKTLRSYYQKLLEDIYGGLGTPFVCVAMELSLILMDASSTAVASWLQAGCEHQSIQVNEDLKRHGATDEELRAHYESSYVSMIISINNMKDAKVGQYNHGKAQVVRPDIICLGLLLKARGKPRPAWWGMEKFCSYRKGEDDHLDFKWKDSAAKLVGLQSYPSAHGDDFWTVTNEFNKESVMDVSVNEGMVTTDSENSTTSC
;
A
#
# COMPACT_ATOMS: atom_id res chain seq x y z
N MET A 1 4.30 -15.21 20.15
CA MET A 1 4.75 -15.93 21.37
C MET A 1 4.19 -15.28 22.64
N GLU A 2 4.28 -13.95 22.80
CA GLU A 2 3.75 -13.25 23.98
C GLU A 2 2.21 -13.30 24.14
N ALA A 3 1.44 -13.25 23.05
CA ALA A 3 -0.03 -13.35 23.12
C ALA A 3 -0.53 -14.74 23.55
N SER A 4 0.17 -15.81 23.18
CA SER A 4 -0.11 -17.18 23.62
C SER A 4 0.23 -17.37 25.10
N LEU A 5 1.25 -16.66 25.59
CA LEU A 5 1.68 -16.67 26.99
C LEU A 5 0.69 -15.88 27.88
N LEU A 6 0.14 -14.78 27.36
CA LEU A 6 -0.96 -14.05 28.00
C LEU A 6 -2.25 -14.90 28.05
N ALA A 7 -2.58 -15.61 26.97
CA ALA A 7 -3.73 -16.51 26.94
C ALA A 7 -3.55 -17.70 27.91
N LEU A 8 -2.33 -18.26 28.00
CA LEU A 8 -1.96 -19.29 28.98
C LEU A 8 -1.98 -18.78 30.42
N LEU A 9 -1.55 -17.54 30.66
CA LEU A 9 -1.63 -16.91 31.98
C LEU A 9 -3.09 -16.63 32.38
N VAL A 10 -3.91 -16.16 31.46
CA VAL A 10 -5.35 -15.93 31.68
C VAL A 10 -6.07 -17.27 31.92
N GLN A 11 -5.79 -18.32 31.13
CA GLN A 11 -6.32 -19.67 31.37
C GLN A 11 -5.81 -20.27 32.69
N GLY A 12 -4.53 -20.11 33.01
CA GLY A 12 -3.92 -20.59 34.25
C GLY A 12 -4.51 -19.91 35.48
N LEU A 13 -4.75 -18.60 35.43
CA LEU A 13 -5.38 -17.83 36.50
C LEU A 13 -6.88 -18.16 36.64
N LEU A 14 -7.59 -18.38 35.53
CA LEU A 14 -8.98 -18.84 35.56
C LEU A 14 -9.12 -20.26 36.13
N CYS A 15 -8.20 -21.17 35.80
CA CYS A 15 -8.17 -22.52 36.38
C CYS A 15 -7.78 -22.50 37.87
N TRP A 16 -6.88 -21.60 38.29
CA TRP A 16 -6.51 -21.46 39.70
C TRP A 16 -7.70 -21.00 40.55
N GLY A 17 -8.50 -20.05 40.07
CA GLY A 17 -9.73 -19.62 40.73
C GLY A 17 -10.82 -20.70 40.86
N MET A 18 -10.79 -21.74 40.02
CA MET A 18 -11.74 -22.87 40.11
C MET A 18 -11.34 -23.91 41.17
N THR A 19 -10.08 -23.93 41.63
CA THR A 19 -9.61 -24.92 42.63
C THR A 19 -9.87 -24.52 44.07
N SER A 20 -10.22 -23.26 44.35
CA SER A 20 -10.53 -22.77 45.71
C SER A 20 -11.97 -22.99 46.15
N SER A 21 -12.81 -23.67 45.36
CA SER A 21 -14.23 -23.91 45.62
C SER A 21 -14.57 -25.41 45.74
N ALA A 22 -13.78 -26.17 46.49
CA ALA A 22 -14.16 -27.52 46.94
C ALA A 22 -14.70 -27.48 48.37
N PRO A 23 -15.93 -27.94 48.65
CA PRO A 23 -16.51 -27.90 50.00
C PRO A 23 -16.00 -29.10 50.81
N THR A 24 -15.29 -28.84 51.90
CA THR A 24 -14.95 -29.88 52.89
C THR A 24 -15.99 -29.82 54.02
N TYR A 25 -16.84 -30.84 54.09
CA TYR A 25 -17.72 -31.12 55.22
C TYR A 25 -17.03 -32.13 56.15
N LEU A 26 -17.00 -31.86 57.46
CA LEU A 26 -17.27 -32.83 58.55
C LEU A 26 -17.33 -32.08 59.91
N PRO A 27 -18.10 -32.59 60.91
CA PRO A 27 -18.63 -31.82 62.03
C PRO A 27 -17.89 -32.04 63.36
N SER A 28 -18.03 -31.11 64.30
CA SER A 28 -18.29 -31.37 65.73
C SER A 28 -18.35 -30.06 66.53
N GLU A 29 -19.43 -29.90 67.28
CA GLU A 29 -19.56 -29.00 68.44
C GLU A 29 -19.32 -29.83 69.73
N PRO A 30 -19.26 -29.26 70.97
CA PRO A 30 -19.24 -27.83 71.36
C PRO A 30 -18.25 -27.51 72.52
N HIS A 31 -17.98 -26.20 72.73
CA HIS A 31 -18.19 -25.46 73.99
C HIS A 31 -17.21 -24.28 74.25
N ASN A 32 -17.84 -23.15 74.59
CA ASN A 32 -17.39 -22.07 75.48
C ASN A 32 -16.32 -21.09 74.96
N ALA A 33 -16.72 -19.86 74.64
CA ALA A 33 -16.85 -18.76 75.61
C ALA A 33 -17.05 -17.42 74.89
N ARG A 34 -17.95 -16.60 75.46
CA ARG A 34 -18.31 -15.25 75.04
C ARG A 34 -17.09 -14.34 74.86
N PHE A 35 -16.94 -13.77 73.68
CA PHE A 35 -16.65 -12.34 73.49
C PHE A 35 -17.44 -11.86 72.27
N SER A 36 -18.55 -11.16 72.53
CA SER A 36 -19.35 -10.46 71.52
C SER A 36 -18.60 -9.20 71.10
N ILE A 37 -17.72 -9.35 70.11
CA ILE A 37 -17.40 -8.27 69.18
C ILE A 37 -18.33 -8.55 68.01
N GLY A 38 -19.44 -7.81 67.93
CA GLY A 38 -20.42 -7.98 66.86
C GLY A 38 -19.71 -7.97 65.50
N PRO A 39 -20.14 -8.82 64.54
CA PRO A 39 -19.58 -8.76 63.21
C PRO A 39 -19.86 -7.35 62.70
N ARG A 40 -18.78 -6.62 62.38
CA ARG A 40 -18.88 -5.36 61.66
C ARG A 40 -19.43 -5.74 60.30
N SER A 41 -20.74 -5.63 60.13
CA SER A 41 -21.42 -5.83 58.86
C SER A 41 -20.92 -4.76 57.91
N THR A 42 -19.90 -5.08 57.14
CA THR A 42 -19.67 -4.42 55.85
C THR A 42 -20.67 -5.00 54.84
N ASP A 43 -21.96 -4.93 55.17
CA ASP A 43 -23.04 -5.11 54.21
C ASP A 43 -23.15 -3.81 53.40
N LEU A 44 -22.16 -3.59 52.55
CA LEU A 44 -22.23 -2.63 51.45
C LEU A 44 -22.85 -3.33 50.23
N SER A 45 -23.94 -4.07 50.44
CA SER A 45 -24.80 -4.53 49.36
C SER A 45 -25.80 -3.42 49.04
N VAL A 46 -25.45 -2.56 48.10
CA VAL A 46 -26.30 -1.42 47.69
C VAL A 46 -27.59 -1.92 47.00
N PHE A 47 -27.60 -3.17 46.51
CA PHE A 47 -28.76 -3.84 45.93
C PHE A 47 -28.80 -5.33 46.33
N GLN A 48 -29.93 -5.80 46.85
CA GLN A 48 -30.18 -7.23 47.06
C GLN A 48 -30.75 -7.83 45.77
N LEU A 49 -29.90 -8.47 44.98
CA LEU A 49 -30.34 -9.30 43.86
C LEU A 49 -30.73 -10.70 44.36
N SER A 50 -31.63 -11.37 43.64
CA SER A 50 -31.91 -12.78 43.92
C SER A 50 -30.64 -13.62 43.67
N GLU A 51 -30.43 -14.67 44.45
CA GLU A 51 -29.29 -15.58 44.33
C GLU A 51 -29.19 -16.18 42.91
N ALA A 52 -30.34 -16.45 42.28
CA ALA A 52 -30.44 -16.87 40.88
C ALA A 52 -29.92 -15.80 39.89
N ALA A 53 -30.19 -14.51 40.15
CA ALA A 53 -29.70 -13.42 39.31
C ALA A 53 -28.19 -13.22 39.48
N SER A 54 -27.68 -13.24 40.71
CA SER A 54 -26.24 -13.17 40.98
C SER A 54 -25.47 -14.30 40.28
N THR A 55 -25.97 -15.53 40.39
CA THR A 55 -25.41 -16.70 39.71
C THR A 55 -25.47 -16.56 38.19
N GLY A 56 -26.57 -16.00 37.66
CA GLY A 56 -26.72 -15.70 36.24
C GLY A 56 -25.68 -14.70 35.72
N PHE A 57 -25.32 -13.68 36.50
CA PHE A 57 -24.29 -12.71 36.10
C PHE A 57 -22.90 -13.35 36.01
N VAL A 58 -22.54 -14.21 36.96
CA VAL A 58 -21.26 -14.94 36.97
C VAL A 58 -21.12 -15.82 35.73
N TRP A 59 -22.11 -16.69 35.46
CA TRP A 59 -22.08 -17.56 34.28
C TRP A 59 -22.11 -16.78 32.97
N SER A 60 -22.85 -15.67 32.91
CA SER A 60 -22.83 -14.79 31.73
C SER A 60 -21.44 -14.20 31.50
N SER A 61 -20.77 -13.77 32.57
CA SER A 61 -19.41 -13.25 32.50
C SER A 61 -18.40 -14.30 32.02
N ILE A 62 -18.47 -15.52 32.56
CA ILE A 62 -17.62 -16.65 32.14
C ILE A 62 -17.86 -16.97 30.66
N GLY A 63 -19.14 -17.03 30.23
CA GLY A 63 -19.50 -17.28 28.84
C GLY A 63 -18.93 -16.22 27.89
N LEU A 64 -18.99 -14.94 28.27
CA LEU A 64 -18.39 -13.84 27.50
C LEU A 64 -16.86 -13.93 27.45
N ALA A 65 -16.21 -14.30 28.55
CA ALA A 65 -14.75 -14.47 28.60
C ALA A 65 -14.27 -15.60 27.68
N ILE A 66 -14.97 -16.74 27.68
CA ILE A 66 -14.69 -17.88 26.77
C ILE A 66 -14.87 -17.45 25.31
N LEU A 67 -15.97 -16.78 24.99
CA LEU A 67 -16.23 -16.27 23.65
C LEU A 67 -15.14 -15.29 23.19
N THR A 68 -14.69 -14.41 24.09
CA THR A 68 -13.62 -13.45 23.81
C THR A 68 -12.30 -14.17 23.51
N ALA A 69 -11.91 -15.14 24.34
CA ALA A 69 -10.68 -15.92 24.15
C ALA A 69 -10.71 -16.70 22.82
N PHE A 70 -11.87 -17.28 22.47
CA PHE A 70 -12.07 -17.94 21.19
C PHE A 70 -11.91 -16.97 20.01
N LEU A 71 -12.56 -15.80 20.05
CA LEU A 71 -12.46 -14.80 18.98
C LEU A 71 -11.03 -14.28 18.81
N GLN A 72 -10.33 -14.01 19.91
CA GLN A 72 -8.93 -13.59 19.87
C GLN A 72 -8.02 -14.68 19.28
N GLY A 73 -8.21 -15.93 19.69
CA GLY A 73 -7.48 -17.09 19.14
C GLY A 73 -7.75 -17.29 17.65
N LEU A 74 -9.01 -17.11 17.23
CA LEU A 74 -9.41 -17.22 15.83
C LEU A 74 -8.76 -16.14 14.96
N VAL A 75 -8.80 -14.87 15.37
CA VAL A 75 -8.23 -13.74 14.59
C VAL A 75 -6.72 -13.90 14.45
N THR A 76 -6.03 -14.24 15.54
CA THR A 76 -4.57 -14.44 15.52
C THR A 76 -4.17 -15.65 14.68
N SER A 77 -4.91 -16.75 14.78
CA SER A 77 -4.68 -17.95 13.96
C SER A 77 -4.95 -17.69 12.48
N LEU A 78 -6.01 -16.95 12.15
CA LEU A 78 -6.30 -16.56 10.76
C LEU A 78 -5.20 -15.67 10.18
N ALA A 79 -4.73 -14.67 10.94
CA ALA A 79 -3.61 -13.84 10.50
C ALA A 79 -2.36 -14.70 10.20
N TYR A 80 -1.98 -15.57 11.14
CA TYR A 80 -0.83 -16.46 10.98
C TYR A 80 -0.97 -17.44 9.80
N MET A 81 -2.12 -18.13 9.70
CA MET A 81 -2.37 -19.07 8.60
C MET A 81 -2.27 -18.38 7.25
N THR A 82 -2.87 -17.20 7.11
CA THR A 82 -2.91 -16.47 5.83
C THR A 82 -1.57 -15.90 5.42
N GLU A 83 -0.72 -15.51 6.37
CA GLU A 83 0.66 -15.14 6.11
C GLU A 83 1.50 -16.38 5.73
N SER A 84 1.37 -17.49 6.46
CA SER A 84 2.11 -18.74 6.18
C SER A 84 1.73 -19.39 4.85
N SER A 85 0.48 -19.23 4.39
CA SER A 85 -0.02 -19.76 3.12
C SER A 85 0.18 -18.80 1.94
N ASN A 86 0.91 -17.68 2.12
CA ASN A 86 1.08 -16.62 1.12
C ASN A 86 -0.26 -16.06 0.56
N SER A 87 -1.32 -16.10 1.36
CA SER A 87 -2.66 -15.60 0.98
C SER A 87 -2.81 -14.11 1.29
N TRP A 88 -1.86 -13.31 0.81
CA TRP A 88 -1.71 -11.90 1.15
C TRP A 88 -2.91 -11.02 0.78
N THR A 89 -3.56 -11.32 -0.35
CA THR A 89 -4.79 -10.62 -0.77
C THR A 89 -5.88 -10.72 0.30
N PHE A 90 -6.02 -11.90 0.92
CA PHE A 90 -7.00 -12.11 1.99
C PHE A 90 -6.53 -11.50 3.31
N ARG A 91 -5.25 -11.67 3.68
CA ARG A 91 -4.65 -11.03 4.87
C ARG A 91 -4.85 -9.51 4.90
N PHE A 92 -4.63 -8.84 3.78
CA PHE A 92 -4.80 -7.37 3.71
C PHE A 92 -6.26 -6.94 3.82
N ARG A 93 -7.22 -7.78 3.40
CA ARG A 93 -8.64 -7.52 3.63
C ARG A 93 -9.05 -7.70 5.08
N LEU A 94 -8.58 -8.76 5.72
CA LEU A 94 -8.76 -8.94 7.16
C LEU A 94 -8.21 -7.74 7.93
N ALA A 95 -7.04 -7.24 7.54
CA ALA A 95 -6.45 -6.05 8.15
C ALA A 95 -7.39 -4.83 8.10
N LYS A 96 -8.13 -4.62 6.99
CA LYS A 96 -9.05 -3.47 6.88
C LYS A 96 -10.14 -3.46 7.95
N VAL A 97 -10.58 -4.63 8.41
CA VAL A 97 -11.63 -4.78 9.42
C VAL A 97 -11.08 -5.08 10.81
N GLU A 98 -9.75 -5.14 10.97
CA GLU A 98 -9.06 -5.45 12.23
C GLU A 98 -9.51 -4.56 13.39
N HIS A 99 -9.71 -3.26 13.13
CA HIS A 99 -10.23 -2.31 14.13
C HIS A 99 -11.63 -2.68 14.66
N LEU A 100 -12.52 -3.23 13.82
CA LEU A 100 -13.85 -3.68 14.24
C LEU A 100 -13.76 -4.94 15.12
N TRP A 101 -12.86 -5.87 14.77
CA TRP A 101 -12.62 -7.07 15.56
C TRP A 101 -12.10 -6.74 16.96
N TRP A 102 -11.10 -5.88 17.07
CA TRP A 102 -10.56 -5.47 18.36
C TRP A 102 -11.54 -4.63 19.18
N THR A 103 -12.44 -3.89 18.52
CA THR A 103 -13.55 -3.20 19.19
C THR A 103 -14.53 -4.20 19.79
N LEU A 104 -14.91 -5.24 19.03
CA LEU A 104 -15.80 -6.29 19.52
C LEU A 104 -15.19 -7.03 20.72
N VAL A 105 -13.93 -7.43 20.62
CA VAL A 105 -13.18 -8.06 21.73
C VAL A 105 -13.16 -7.16 22.97
N SER A 106 -12.86 -5.87 22.80
CA SER A 106 -12.82 -4.92 23.91
C SER A 106 -14.21 -4.69 24.53
N LEU A 107 -15.26 -4.68 23.72
CA LEU A 107 -16.64 -4.54 24.19
C LEU A 107 -17.08 -5.77 25.00
N LEU A 108 -16.79 -6.98 24.54
CA LEU A 108 -17.11 -8.21 25.27
C LEU A 108 -16.39 -8.29 26.62
N LEU A 109 -15.11 -7.91 26.66
CA LEU A 109 -14.34 -7.82 27.91
C LEU A 109 -14.94 -6.77 28.86
N PHE A 110 -15.32 -5.61 28.33
CA PHE A 110 -15.95 -4.56 29.13
C PHE A 110 -17.30 -5.00 29.69
N THR A 111 -18.15 -5.67 28.91
CA THR A 111 -19.43 -6.21 29.40
C THR A 111 -19.21 -7.28 30.47
N SER A 112 -18.23 -8.17 30.27
CA SER A 112 -17.83 -9.16 31.28
C SER A 112 -17.35 -8.49 32.58
N LEU A 113 -16.61 -7.37 32.46
CA LEU A 113 -16.17 -6.59 33.61
C LEU A 113 -17.35 -5.99 34.37
N VAL A 114 -18.33 -5.42 33.67
CA VAL A 114 -19.55 -4.87 34.28
C VAL A 114 -20.31 -5.95 35.05
N PHE A 115 -20.48 -7.15 34.49
CA PHE A 115 -21.15 -8.26 35.18
C PHE A 115 -20.41 -8.73 36.44
N ASN A 116 -19.08 -8.82 36.40
CA ASN A 116 -18.28 -9.15 37.59
C ASN A 116 -18.34 -8.04 38.65
N VAL A 117 -18.35 -6.77 38.25
CA VAL A 117 -18.48 -5.66 39.22
C VAL A 117 -19.86 -5.67 39.87
N ILE A 118 -20.94 -5.94 39.12
CA ILE A 118 -22.29 -6.07 39.67
C ILE A 118 -22.34 -7.24 40.66
N SER A 119 -21.80 -8.41 40.30
CA SER A 119 -21.75 -9.60 41.17
C SER A 119 -20.95 -9.36 42.46
N PHE A 120 -19.82 -8.67 42.35
CA PHE A 120 -19.00 -8.25 43.49
C PHE A 120 -19.76 -7.29 44.43
N VAL A 121 -20.42 -6.26 43.88
CA VAL A 121 -21.21 -5.28 44.67
C VAL A 121 -22.44 -5.94 45.33
N THR A 122 -22.97 -7.02 44.76
CA THR A 122 -24.07 -7.80 45.37
C THR A 122 -23.63 -8.75 46.48
N GLY A 123 -22.35 -8.78 46.84
CA GLY A 123 -21.83 -9.49 48.02
C GLY A 123 -21.01 -10.74 47.72
N ASN A 124 -20.67 -11.03 46.45
CA ASN A 124 -19.79 -12.15 46.12
C ASN A 124 -18.30 -11.78 46.34
N SER A 125 -17.85 -11.86 47.60
CA SER A 125 -16.53 -11.38 48.05
C SER A 125 -15.32 -12.12 47.47
N ASN A 126 -15.51 -13.32 46.89
CA ASN A 126 -14.46 -14.10 46.22
C ASN A 126 -14.04 -13.53 44.85
N GLU A 127 -14.66 -12.43 44.37
CA GLU A 127 -14.47 -11.93 43.00
C GLU A 127 -13.51 -10.73 42.87
N ALA A 128 -12.96 -10.19 43.95
CA ALA A 128 -12.10 -8.99 43.90
C ALA A 128 -10.86 -9.16 43.00
N VAL A 129 -10.21 -10.33 43.07
CA VAL A 129 -9.04 -10.67 42.22
C VAL A 129 -9.47 -10.80 40.76
N THR A 130 -10.61 -11.42 40.49
CA THR A 130 -11.16 -11.58 39.14
C THR A 130 -11.48 -10.22 38.50
N VAL A 131 -12.08 -9.31 39.27
CA VAL A 131 -12.35 -7.93 38.85
C VAL A 131 -11.05 -7.19 38.51
N LEU A 132 -9.99 -7.34 39.33
CA LEU A 132 -8.68 -6.73 39.08
C LEU A 132 -8.00 -7.28 37.81
N VAL A 133 -8.01 -8.61 37.62
CA VAL A 133 -7.43 -9.26 36.44
C VAL A 133 -8.18 -8.85 35.18
N LEU A 134 -9.52 -8.84 35.22
CA LEU A 134 -10.35 -8.52 34.07
C LEU A 134 -10.27 -7.03 33.71
N SER A 135 -10.21 -6.13 34.70
CA SER A 135 -10.00 -4.70 34.45
C SER A 135 -8.64 -4.43 33.81
N THR A 136 -7.58 -5.07 34.31
CA THR A 136 -6.23 -4.97 33.72
C THR A 136 -6.21 -5.51 32.29
N THR A 137 -6.85 -6.66 32.04
CA THR A 137 -6.93 -7.29 30.72
C THR A 137 -7.72 -6.41 29.73
N THR A 138 -8.85 -5.84 30.18
CA THR A 138 -9.67 -4.92 29.39
C THR A 138 -8.87 -3.67 29.01
N LEU A 139 -8.15 -3.07 29.97
CA LEU A 139 -7.31 -1.90 29.71
C LEU A 139 -6.18 -2.22 28.72
N LEU A 140 -5.50 -3.36 28.90
CA LEU A 140 -4.47 -3.82 27.97
C LEU A 140 -5.04 -4.05 26.57
N ALA A 141 -6.23 -4.66 26.45
CA ALA A 141 -6.87 -4.89 25.16
C ALA A 141 -7.18 -3.57 24.43
N ILE A 142 -7.70 -2.58 25.16
CA ILE A 142 -8.01 -1.26 24.61
C ILE A 142 -6.72 -0.54 24.18
N VAL A 143 -5.72 -0.46 25.07
CA VAL A 143 -4.52 0.34 24.85
C VAL A 143 -3.55 -0.30 23.85
N ARG A 144 -3.35 -1.62 23.90
CA ARG A 144 -2.39 -2.32 23.03
C ARG A 144 -2.95 -2.77 21.69
N TYR A 145 -4.26 -3.03 21.59
CA TYR A 145 -4.84 -3.57 20.36
C TYR A 145 -5.88 -2.65 19.73
N MET A 146 -6.92 -2.25 20.47
CA MET A 146 -8.01 -1.46 19.90
C MET A 146 -7.54 -0.08 19.43
N LEU A 147 -6.91 0.72 20.30
CA LEU A 147 -6.48 2.07 19.95
C LEU A 147 -5.48 2.09 18.78
N PRO A 148 -4.42 1.26 18.75
CA PRO A 148 -3.52 1.18 17.59
C PRO A 148 -4.23 0.77 16.30
N ALA A 149 -5.15 -0.20 16.35
CA ALA A 149 -5.91 -0.64 15.17
C ALA A 149 -6.82 0.48 14.61
N TRP A 150 -7.42 1.28 15.49
CA TRP A 150 -8.20 2.45 15.07
C TRP A 150 -7.33 3.55 14.47
N ARG A 151 -6.16 3.80 15.06
CA ARG A 151 -5.19 4.79 14.54
C ARG A 151 -4.68 4.39 13.15
N SER A 152 -4.37 3.12 12.93
CA SER A 152 -3.84 2.63 11.65
C SER A 152 -4.92 2.36 10.58
N ARG A 153 -6.21 2.51 10.88
CA ARG A 153 -7.31 2.14 9.95
C ARG A 153 -7.18 2.76 8.55
N GLN A 154 -6.78 4.03 8.48
CA GLN A 154 -6.66 4.74 7.21
C GLN A 154 -5.43 4.28 6.44
N TYR A 155 -4.31 4.10 7.14
CA TYR A 155 -3.11 3.46 6.59
C TYR A 155 -3.41 2.07 6.02
N LEU A 156 -4.12 1.20 6.76
CA LEU A 156 -4.47 -0.15 6.29
C LEU A 156 -5.34 -0.13 5.03
N ARG A 157 -6.23 0.87 4.90
CA ARG A 157 -7.01 1.08 3.68
C ARG A 157 -6.12 1.53 2.52
N ASN A 158 -5.20 2.48 2.75
CA ASN A 158 -4.26 2.94 1.74
C ASN A 158 -3.29 1.84 1.32
N ARG A 159 -2.83 1.01 2.27
CA ARG A 159 -2.02 -0.18 2.01
C ARG A 159 -2.75 -1.16 1.10
N PHE A 160 -4.02 -1.43 1.36
CA PHE A 160 -4.81 -2.25 0.45
C PHE A 160 -4.85 -1.64 -0.96
N LEU A 161 -5.15 -0.35 -1.11
CA LEU A 161 -5.18 0.32 -2.42
C LEU A 161 -3.80 0.30 -3.12
N ALA A 162 -2.73 0.62 -2.39
CA ALA A 162 -1.37 0.66 -2.87
C ALA A 162 -0.89 -0.71 -3.39
N TRP A 163 -1.38 -1.81 -2.82
CA TRP A 163 -0.97 -3.17 -3.17
C TRP A 163 -1.92 -3.91 -4.11
N THR A 164 -3.22 -3.56 -4.12
CA THR A 164 -4.24 -4.25 -4.90
C THR A 164 -4.89 -3.43 -6.00
N GLY A 165 -4.42 -2.21 -6.22
CA GLY A 165 -4.90 -1.39 -7.34
C GLY A 165 -4.54 -1.99 -8.70
N PRO A 166 -4.85 -1.28 -9.79
CA PRO A 166 -4.47 -1.68 -11.14
C PRO A 166 -2.99 -2.05 -11.27
N SER A 167 -2.65 -2.91 -12.21
CA SER A 167 -1.30 -3.41 -12.36
C SER A 167 -0.86 -3.32 -13.80
N ARG A 168 0.45 -3.28 -14.00
CA ARG A 168 1.07 -3.35 -15.32
C ARG A 168 1.86 -4.62 -15.46
N THR A 169 1.74 -5.26 -16.62
CA THR A 169 2.55 -6.44 -16.94
C THR A 169 3.03 -6.35 -18.38
N GLY A 170 4.23 -6.91 -18.64
CA GLY A 170 4.72 -7.08 -20.00
C GLY A 170 4.02 -8.26 -20.67
N VAL A 171 3.58 -8.05 -21.91
CA VAL A 171 2.91 -9.05 -22.74
C VAL A 171 3.54 -9.03 -24.12
N ASP A 172 3.70 -10.19 -24.74
CA ASP A 172 4.26 -10.31 -26.09
C ASP A 172 3.36 -9.62 -27.13
N SER A 173 3.95 -8.89 -28.07
CA SER A 173 3.24 -8.06 -29.05
C SER A 173 2.31 -8.84 -29.98
N ASN A 174 2.58 -10.13 -30.20
CA ASN A 174 1.69 -11.03 -30.93
C ASN A 174 0.35 -11.30 -30.20
N LEU A 175 0.30 -11.06 -28.88
CA LEU A 175 -0.90 -11.24 -28.06
C LEU A 175 -1.69 -9.92 -27.89
N MET A 176 -1.21 -8.82 -28.47
CA MET A 176 -1.79 -7.49 -28.30
C MET A 176 -3.24 -7.40 -28.77
N SER A 177 -3.58 -8.08 -29.87
CA SER A 177 -4.94 -8.11 -30.43
C SER A 177 -5.98 -8.76 -29.52
N PHE A 178 -5.55 -9.47 -28.47
CA PHE A 178 -6.43 -10.14 -27.51
C PHE A 178 -6.62 -9.33 -26.23
N CYS A 179 -5.89 -8.23 -26.05
CA CYS A 179 -5.98 -7.34 -24.91
C CYS A 179 -7.07 -6.30 -25.13
N GLY A 180 -8.33 -6.74 -25.07
CA GLY A 180 -9.49 -5.91 -25.32
C GLY A 180 -10.16 -5.38 -24.05
N GLY A 181 -11.47 -5.14 -24.17
CA GLY A 181 -12.31 -4.63 -23.10
C GLY A 181 -12.65 -5.68 -22.04
N ARG A 182 -13.50 -5.29 -21.09
CA ARG A 182 -13.96 -6.17 -20.00
C ARG A 182 -14.54 -7.49 -20.53
N ASP A 183 -15.44 -7.40 -21.52
CA ASP A 183 -16.16 -8.57 -22.03
C ASP A 183 -15.22 -9.54 -22.78
N ASP A 184 -14.26 -9.00 -23.53
CA ASP A 184 -13.21 -9.77 -24.20
C ASP A 184 -12.41 -10.60 -23.18
N TRP A 185 -12.01 -9.97 -22.08
CA TRP A 185 -11.30 -10.65 -21.00
C TRP A 185 -12.15 -11.72 -20.29
N PHE A 186 -13.45 -11.48 -20.08
CA PHE A 186 -14.35 -12.49 -19.50
C PHE A 186 -14.49 -13.71 -20.42
N ASN A 187 -14.63 -13.49 -21.72
CA ASN A 187 -14.71 -14.56 -22.70
C ASN A 187 -13.43 -15.40 -22.73
N LEU A 188 -12.27 -14.74 -22.79
CA LEU A 188 -10.96 -15.40 -22.74
C LEU A 188 -10.75 -16.16 -21.43
N ALA A 189 -11.14 -15.57 -20.29
CA ALA A 189 -11.05 -16.23 -18.98
C ALA A 189 -11.90 -17.49 -18.91
N ASN A 190 -13.14 -17.45 -19.41
CA ASN A 190 -14.04 -18.62 -19.41
C ASN A 190 -13.48 -19.77 -20.26
N GLN A 191 -12.91 -19.44 -21.42
CA GLN A 191 -12.26 -20.42 -22.28
C GLN A 191 -10.95 -20.95 -21.66
N ALA A 192 -10.16 -20.11 -20.97
CA ALA A 192 -8.95 -20.55 -20.29
C ALA A 192 -9.27 -21.52 -19.15
N LYS A 193 -10.35 -21.24 -18.43
CA LYS A 193 -10.87 -22.09 -17.35
C LYS A 193 -11.34 -23.45 -17.87
N SER A 194 -12.03 -23.50 -19.02
CA SER A 194 -12.47 -24.79 -19.59
C SER A 194 -11.30 -25.68 -20.03
N ARG A 195 -10.14 -25.08 -20.32
CA ARG A 195 -8.87 -25.79 -20.59
C ARG A 195 -8.06 -26.15 -19.34
N GLY A 196 -8.60 -25.94 -18.15
CA GLY A 196 -7.96 -26.30 -16.89
C GLY A 196 -6.98 -25.27 -16.34
N THR A 197 -6.89 -24.07 -16.93
CA THR A 197 -6.13 -22.96 -16.34
C THR A 197 -6.78 -22.59 -15.00
N ARG A 198 -6.03 -22.71 -13.91
CA ARG A 198 -6.51 -22.38 -12.58
C ARG A 198 -6.09 -20.95 -12.22
N GLY A 199 -6.94 -20.27 -11.45
CA GLY A 199 -6.53 -19.03 -10.78
C GLY A 199 -5.39 -19.30 -9.81
N VAL A 200 -4.57 -18.28 -9.54
CA VAL A 200 -3.44 -18.38 -8.60
C VAL A 200 -4.01 -18.69 -7.20
N SER A 201 -3.45 -19.69 -6.52
CA SER A 201 -3.94 -20.16 -5.21
C SER A 201 -3.79 -19.10 -4.10
N SER A 202 -2.80 -18.21 -4.18
CA SER A 202 -2.65 -17.03 -3.30
C SER A 202 -3.83 -16.06 -3.40
N ASP A 203 -4.58 -16.16 -4.50
CA ASP A 203 -5.73 -15.35 -4.87
C ASP A 203 -7.04 -16.13 -4.77
N ASN A 204 -7.05 -17.33 -4.17
CA ASN A 204 -8.31 -17.94 -3.77
C ASN A 204 -8.94 -17.03 -2.71
N TYR A 205 -9.94 -16.27 -3.13
CA TYR A 205 -10.84 -15.53 -2.25
C TYR A 205 -11.67 -16.55 -1.42
N GLY A 206 -11.04 -17.32 -0.54
CA GLY A 206 -11.68 -18.21 0.42
C GLY A 206 -12.17 -17.46 1.66
N TRP A 207 -13.23 -17.99 2.28
CA TRP A 207 -14.11 -17.37 3.30
C TRP A 207 -14.70 -16.01 2.87
N ARG A 208 -15.44 -16.00 1.75
CA ARG A 208 -16.27 -14.87 1.31
C ARG A 208 -17.61 -14.89 2.06
N LEU A 209 -17.87 -13.89 2.91
CA LEU A 209 -19.25 -13.52 3.31
C LEU A 209 -20.03 -12.88 2.15
N TYR A 210 -19.34 -12.25 1.18
CA TYR A 210 -19.93 -11.63 -0.02
C TYR A 210 -19.15 -11.99 -1.28
N ARG A 211 -19.85 -12.45 -2.32
CA ARG A 211 -19.25 -12.80 -3.62
C ARG A 211 -19.02 -11.52 -4.43
N ILE A 212 -17.76 -11.21 -4.72
CA ILE A 212 -17.39 -10.20 -5.72
C ILE A 212 -17.18 -10.93 -7.04
N ASP A 213 -17.96 -10.57 -8.05
CA ASP A 213 -17.82 -11.10 -9.41
C ASP A 213 -16.65 -10.42 -10.13
N GLY A 214 -15.89 -11.21 -10.88
CA GLY A 214 -14.71 -10.74 -11.61
C GLY A 214 -13.74 -11.86 -11.96
N ILE A 215 -12.76 -11.54 -12.80
CA ILE A 215 -11.74 -12.48 -13.29
C ILE A 215 -10.66 -12.67 -12.21
N GLN A 216 -10.47 -13.91 -11.76
CA GLN A 216 -9.46 -14.29 -10.75
C GLN A 216 -8.11 -14.67 -11.36
N MET A 217 -8.08 -15.07 -12.63
CA MET A 217 -6.86 -15.51 -13.30
C MET A 217 -5.97 -14.32 -13.65
N ASP A 218 -4.67 -14.56 -13.70
CA ASP A 218 -3.69 -13.60 -14.20
C ASP A 218 -3.90 -13.36 -15.70
N PRO A 219 -3.87 -12.11 -16.21
CA PRO A 219 -3.93 -11.87 -17.65
C PRO A 219 -2.84 -12.64 -18.42
N THR A 220 -1.62 -12.78 -17.86
CA THR A 220 -0.57 -13.53 -18.57
C THR A 220 -0.87 -15.02 -18.63
N ASP A 221 -1.51 -15.57 -17.59
CA ASP A 221 -1.87 -17.00 -17.54
C ASP A 221 -3.03 -17.29 -18.51
N ILE A 222 -4.01 -16.37 -18.62
CA ILE A 222 -5.08 -16.44 -19.61
C ILE A 222 -4.49 -16.45 -21.02
N LEU A 223 -3.60 -15.52 -21.33
CA LEU A 223 -3.01 -15.42 -22.67
C LEU A 223 -2.13 -16.62 -23.01
N LYS A 224 -1.40 -17.17 -22.03
CA LYS A 224 -0.55 -18.37 -22.20
C LYS A 224 -1.30 -19.70 -22.22
N SER A 225 -2.59 -19.71 -21.90
CA SER A 225 -3.42 -20.93 -21.89
C SER A 225 -3.67 -21.55 -23.28
N GLY A 226 -3.18 -20.93 -24.36
CA GLY A 226 -3.35 -21.38 -25.74
C GLY A 226 -4.77 -21.20 -26.29
N VAL A 227 -5.67 -20.58 -25.52
CA VAL A 227 -7.02 -20.16 -25.95
C VAL A 227 -6.98 -19.11 -27.05
N VAL A 228 -5.87 -18.39 -27.09
CA VAL A 228 -5.58 -17.31 -28.01
C VAL A 228 -5.35 -17.88 -29.42
N ASN A 229 -6.44 -18.07 -30.17
CA ASN A 229 -6.42 -18.38 -31.60
C ASN A 229 -7.26 -17.33 -32.36
N PRO A 230 -6.72 -16.69 -33.42
CA PRO A 230 -7.45 -15.70 -34.22
C PRO A 230 -8.81 -16.16 -34.75
N GLN A 231 -9.02 -17.48 -34.85
CA GLN A 231 -10.24 -18.09 -35.39
C GLN A 231 -11.42 -18.12 -34.40
N THR A 232 -11.18 -17.96 -33.09
CA THR A 232 -12.17 -18.23 -32.04
C THR A 232 -12.69 -17.00 -31.30
N VAL A 233 -12.14 -15.81 -31.53
CA VAL A 233 -12.50 -14.59 -30.78
C VAL A 233 -12.84 -13.47 -31.75
N SER A 234 -14.09 -12.99 -31.70
CA SER A 234 -14.52 -11.78 -32.42
C SER A 234 -13.70 -10.59 -31.92
N MET A 235 -12.89 -10.02 -32.80
CA MET A 235 -11.94 -8.97 -32.48
C MET A 235 -12.61 -7.61 -32.60
N THR A 236 -12.61 -6.83 -31.53
CA THR A 236 -13.01 -5.42 -31.59
C THR A 236 -11.89 -4.52 -32.16
N GLY A 237 -10.68 -5.06 -32.36
CA GLY A 237 -9.48 -4.29 -32.74
C GLY A 237 -9.06 -3.26 -31.68
N SER A 238 -9.70 -3.30 -30.51
CA SER A 238 -9.52 -2.32 -29.44
C SER A 238 -8.29 -2.70 -28.62
N THR A 239 -7.27 -1.85 -28.68
CA THR A 239 -6.04 -1.94 -27.86
C THR A 239 -6.15 -1.04 -26.63
N GLN A 240 -7.39 -0.87 -26.15
CA GLN A 240 -7.76 -0.13 -24.97
C GLN A 240 -6.97 -0.74 -23.80
N TYR A 241 -6.21 0.08 -23.07
CA TYR A 241 -5.31 -0.34 -21.97
C TYR A 241 -3.92 -0.88 -22.35
N THR A 242 -3.51 -0.78 -23.61
CA THR A 242 -2.10 -1.01 -23.99
C THR A 242 -1.33 0.31 -23.92
N TYR A 243 -0.14 0.28 -23.31
CA TYR A 243 0.74 1.45 -23.23
C TYR A 243 1.88 1.33 -24.24
N HIS A 244 2.03 2.35 -25.07
CA HIS A 244 3.09 2.49 -26.06
C HIS A 244 4.27 3.25 -25.47
N ASP A 245 5.37 2.55 -25.21
CA ASP A 245 6.57 3.09 -24.56
C ASP A 245 7.59 3.73 -25.53
N GLY A 246 7.28 3.80 -26.83
CA GLY A 246 8.12 4.49 -27.83
C GLY A 246 9.43 3.76 -28.17
N TYR A 247 9.49 2.48 -27.84
CA TYR A 247 10.57 1.63 -28.31
C TYR A 247 9.96 0.62 -29.32
N PRO A 248 10.54 0.44 -30.51
CA PRO A 248 9.99 -0.47 -31.54
C PRO A 248 10.43 -1.96 -31.44
N ASP A 249 11.60 -2.28 -30.87
CA ASP A 249 12.29 -3.56 -31.16
C ASP A 249 12.20 -4.71 -30.11
N HIS A 250 11.47 -4.58 -29.00
CA HIS A 250 11.52 -5.53 -27.87
C HIS A 250 10.40 -6.56 -27.86
N GLY A 251 9.51 -6.55 -28.84
CA GLY A 251 8.50 -7.59 -29.01
C GLY A 251 7.50 -7.72 -27.84
N THR A 252 7.47 -6.76 -26.90
CA THR A 252 6.54 -6.73 -25.76
C THR A 252 5.93 -5.35 -25.59
N PHE A 253 4.68 -5.29 -25.11
CA PHE A 253 4.00 -4.06 -24.70
C PHE A 253 3.56 -4.13 -23.23
N SER A 254 3.29 -2.96 -22.65
CA SER A 254 2.83 -2.86 -21.26
C SER A 254 1.30 -2.89 -21.24
N LEU A 255 0.72 -3.98 -20.74
CA LEU A 255 -0.71 -4.11 -20.48
C LEU A 255 -1.05 -3.50 -19.13
N TYR A 256 -1.97 -2.54 -19.12
CA TYR A 256 -2.60 -2.03 -17.90
C TYR A 256 -3.89 -2.82 -17.63
N TRP A 257 -4.02 -3.41 -16.45
CA TRP A 257 -5.17 -4.26 -16.12
C TRP A 257 -5.60 -4.10 -14.66
N GLY A 258 -6.86 -4.40 -14.36
CA GLY A 258 -7.44 -4.28 -13.03
C GLY A 258 -8.97 -4.33 -13.06
N MET A 259 -9.63 -3.71 -12.06
CA MET A 259 -11.09 -3.71 -11.98
C MET A 259 -11.78 -3.11 -13.21
N HIS A 260 -11.19 -2.07 -13.80
CA HIS A 260 -11.73 -1.42 -15.01
C HIS A 260 -11.81 -2.38 -16.21
N SER A 261 -10.91 -3.36 -16.29
CA SER A 261 -10.87 -4.42 -17.29
C SER A 261 -11.54 -5.72 -16.82
N GLY A 262 -12.22 -5.73 -15.67
CA GLY A 262 -12.95 -6.88 -15.14
C GLY A 262 -12.17 -7.79 -14.19
N PHE A 263 -10.89 -7.50 -13.95
CA PHE A 263 -10.05 -8.27 -13.04
C PHE A 263 -10.30 -7.91 -11.58
N LEU A 264 -10.19 -8.91 -10.73
CA LEU A 264 -10.36 -8.78 -9.30
C LEU A 264 -9.11 -8.14 -8.63
N PRO A 265 -9.28 -7.23 -7.64
CA PRO A 265 -8.16 -6.67 -6.90
C PRO A 265 -7.35 -7.74 -6.17
N ARG A 266 -6.07 -7.83 -6.49
CA ARG A 266 -5.12 -8.78 -5.90
C ARG A 266 -3.83 -8.10 -5.53
N VAL A 267 -3.21 -8.58 -4.45
CA VAL A 267 -1.90 -8.09 -4.01
C VAL A 267 -0.85 -8.44 -5.07
N SER A 268 -0.02 -7.46 -5.43
CA SER A 268 1.09 -7.69 -6.36
C SER A 268 2.02 -8.80 -5.87
N ARG A 269 2.50 -9.64 -6.79
CA ARG A 269 3.50 -10.68 -6.50
C ARG A 269 4.81 -10.12 -5.93
N SER A 270 5.07 -8.82 -6.12
CA SER A 270 6.18 -8.12 -5.47
C SER A 270 6.17 -8.18 -3.94
N ILE A 271 5.08 -8.61 -3.32
CA ILE A 271 5.03 -8.75 -1.85
C ILE A 271 6.05 -9.77 -1.34
N SER A 272 6.44 -10.76 -2.15
CA SER A 272 7.45 -11.74 -1.77
C SER A 272 8.86 -11.16 -1.62
N SER A 273 9.12 -9.98 -2.19
CA SER A 273 10.42 -9.30 -2.06
C SER A 273 10.45 -8.26 -0.95
N VAL A 274 9.37 -8.12 -0.16
CA VAL A 274 9.27 -7.10 0.90
C VAL A 274 9.51 -7.72 2.28
N PRO A 275 10.35 -7.09 3.13
CA PRO A 275 10.53 -7.52 4.51
C PRO A 275 9.20 -7.59 5.29
N VAL A 276 9.00 -8.68 6.04
CA VAL A 276 7.74 -8.97 6.74
C VAL A 276 7.36 -7.88 7.76
N ASN A 277 8.35 -7.25 8.40
CA ASN A 277 8.14 -6.12 9.32
C ASN A 277 7.43 -4.93 8.66
N LEU A 278 7.61 -4.71 7.36
CA LEU A 278 6.91 -3.67 6.62
C LEU A 278 5.46 -4.07 6.25
N LEU A 279 5.13 -5.35 6.31
CA LEU A 279 3.78 -5.87 5.99
C LEU A 279 2.86 -5.90 7.21
N MET A 280 3.35 -5.52 8.39
CA MET A 280 2.58 -5.44 9.63
C MET A 280 1.60 -4.26 9.64
N SER A 281 0.60 -4.32 10.53
CA SER A 281 -0.42 -3.26 10.65
C SER A 281 0.15 -1.94 11.17
N THR A 282 1.31 -2.01 11.83
CA THR A 282 2.18 -0.88 12.21
C THR A 282 3.60 -1.21 11.75
N PRO A 283 3.99 -0.81 10.54
CA PRO A 283 5.27 -1.19 9.95
C PRO A 283 6.42 -0.40 10.57
N PHE A 284 7.55 -1.07 10.76
CA PHE A 284 8.79 -0.44 11.21
C PHE A 284 9.97 -0.99 10.41
N THR A 285 10.99 -0.17 10.18
CA THR A 285 12.29 -0.62 9.68
C THR A 285 13.01 -1.46 10.73
N ASN A 286 14.06 -2.19 10.33
CA ASN A 286 14.87 -2.97 11.27
C ASN A 286 15.51 -2.09 12.36
N ASP A 287 15.74 -0.82 12.06
CA ASP A 287 16.30 0.18 12.96
C ASP A 287 15.24 0.89 13.83
N GLY A 288 13.97 0.49 13.74
CA GLY A 288 12.87 1.02 14.57
C GLY A 288 12.22 2.31 14.07
N PHE A 289 12.52 2.74 12.84
CA PHE A 289 11.84 3.88 12.22
C PHE A 289 10.50 3.47 11.63
N ALA A 290 9.57 4.43 11.53
CA ALA A 290 8.28 4.24 10.88
C ALA A 290 8.47 3.71 9.44
N GLY A 291 7.65 2.75 9.02
CA GLY A 291 7.79 2.03 7.75
C GLY A 291 6.59 2.18 6.81
N GLU A 292 5.61 3.04 7.15
CA GLU A 292 4.34 3.17 6.44
C GLU A 292 4.55 3.60 5.00
N GLY A 293 5.29 4.70 4.81
CA GLY A 293 5.61 5.23 3.48
C GLY A 293 6.35 4.23 2.59
N LEU A 294 7.32 3.49 3.15
CA LEU A 294 8.04 2.41 2.46
C LEU A 294 7.11 1.30 1.99
N CYS A 295 6.24 0.80 2.87
CA CYS A 295 5.30 -0.26 2.54
C CYS A 295 4.35 0.15 1.42
N LEU A 296 3.83 1.38 1.46
CA LEU A 296 2.96 1.91 0.41
C LEU A 296 3.70 2.05 -0.93
N ALA A 297 4.89 2.66 -0.92
CA ALA A 297 5.70 2.86 -2.12
C ALA A 297 6.08 1.53 -2.78
N MET A 298 6.49 0.53 -1.99
CA MET A 298 6.80 -0.81 -2.51
C MET A 298 5.61 -1.48 -3.17
N GLY A 299 4.41 -1.32 -2.61
CA GLY A 299 3.18 -1.83 -3.23
C GLY A 299 2.87 -1.15 -4.56
N ILE A 300 2.99 0.18 -4.60
CA ILE A 300 2.77 1.00 -5.82
C ILE A 300 3.76 0.61 -6.91
N LEU A 301 5.06 0.67 -6.61
CA LEU A 301 6.12 0.38 -7.57
C LEU A 301 6.12 -1.09 -7.98
N GLY A 302 5.78 -1.98 -7.05
CA GLY A 302 5.55 -3.39 -7.30
C GLY A 302 4.49 -3.68 -8.36
N ARG A 303 3.50 -2.80 -8.54
CA ARG A 303 2.47 -2.87 -9.59
C ARG A 303 2.81 -2.05 -10.84
N ASN A 304 3.75 -1.11 -10.72
CA ASN A 304 3.98 -0.04 -11.71
C ASN A 304 5.40 0.00 -12.31
N LYS A 305 6.19 -1.07 -12.18
CA LYS A 305 7.62 -1.09 -12.62
C LYS A 305 7.87 -0.63 -14.06
N GLY A 306 6.88 -0.76 -14.95
CA GLY A 306 7.05 -0.49 -16.38
C GLY A 306 7.95 -1.53 -17.05
N LEU A 307 8.17 -1.40 -18.36
CA LEU A 307 8.97 -2.37 -19.12
C LEU A 307 10.48 -2.12 -19.00
N LYS A 308 10.89 -0.85 -18.91
CA LYS A 308 12.30 -0.41 -18.91
C LYS A 308 12.59 0.59 -17.79
N PRO A 309 12.52 0.16 -16.51
CA PRO A 309 12.76 1.05 -15.37
C PRO A 309 14.13 1.73 -15.38
N ARG A 310 15.15 1.11 -16.01
CA ARG A 310 16.50 1.67 -16.15
C ARG A 310 16.56 2.93 -17.02
N ASN A 311 15.58 3.13 -17.89
CA ASN A 311 15.56 4.26 -18.83
C ASN A 311 14.79 5.45 -18.27
N LEU A 312 14.18 5.32 -17.09
CA LEU A 312 13.46 6.41 -16.45
C LEU A 312 14.41 7.57 -16.17
N VAL A 313 13.94 8.79 -16.44
CA VAL A 313 14.67 10.02 -16.14
C VAL A 313 14.22 10.49 -14.76
N PHE A 314 15.18 10.57 -13.83
CA PHE A 314 14.96 11.15 -12.52
C PHE A 314 16.30 11.63 -11.95
N ASN A 315 16.71 12.83 -12.38
CA ASN A 315 18.01 13.44 -12.06
C ASN A 315 17.99 14.04 -10.65
N MET A 316 17.94 13.17 -9.64
CA MET A 316 17.97 13.59 -8.25
C MET A 316 19.39 13.88 -7.78
N ASN A 317 19.59 15.03 -7.14
CA ASN A 317 20.78 15.33 -6.36
C ASN A 317 20.40 15.91 -4.99
N ARG A 318 21.39 16.12 -4.12
CA ARG A 318 21.14 16.57 -2.74
C ARG A 318 20.48 17.95 -2.66
N ALA A 319 20.88 18.88 -3.52
CA ALA A 319 20.31 20.23 -3.56
C ALA A 319 18.84 20.19 -4.02
N LEU A 320 18.55 19.41 -5.06
CA LEU A 320 17.21 19.23 -5.59
C LEU A 320 16.30 18.47 -4.63
N SER A 321 16.79 17.44 -3.94
CA SER A 321 16.02 16.74 -2.90
C SER A 321 15.61 17.69 -1.77
N THR A 322 16.51 18.60 -1.37
CA THR A 322 16.22 19.64 -0.38
C THR A 322 15.19 20.65 -0.91
N GLN A 323 15.31 21.04 -2.18
CA GLN A 323 14.34 21.92 -2.83
C GLN A 323 12.95 21.27 -2.91
N LEU A 324 12.86 20.02 -3.38
CA LEU A 324 11.61 19.26 -3.48
C LEU A 324 10.91 19.10 -2.12
N GLU A 325 11.71 18.93 -1.07
CA GLU A 325 11.25 18.90 0.31
C GLU A 325 10.66 20.24 0.75
N ASN A 326 11.35 21.36 0.48
CA ASN A 326 10.90 22.71 0.82
C ASN A 326 9.70 23.18 -0.02
N ASP A 327 9.63 22.76 -1.29
CA ASP A 327 8.56 23.10 -2.22
C ASP A 327 7.36 22.13 -2.09
N SER A 328 7.40 21.17 -1.15
CA SER A 328 6.34 20.19 -0.94
C SER A 328 5.11 20.81 -0.26
N THR A 329 3.91 20.40 -0.68
CA THR A 329 2.67 20.70 0.06
C THR A 329 2.74 20.15 1.50
N TRP A 330 3.53 19.10 1.72
CA TRP A 330 3.66 18.40 3.00
C TRP A 330 4.80 18.95 3.88
N TYR A 331 5.40 20.09 3.50
CA TYR A 331 6.44 20.72 4.31
C TYR A 331 5.90 21.19 5.68
N PRO A 332 6.67 21.06 6.78
CA PRO A 332 8.01 20.48 6.88
C PRO A 332 8.01 18.94 6.87
N ARG A 333 8.99 18.34 6.17
CA ARG A 333 9.15 16.89 6.09
C ARG A 333 10.17 16.40 7.14
N PRO A 334 9.86 15.39 7.97
CA PRO A 334 10.81 14.78 8.90
C PRO A 334 11.82 13.85 8.17
N ALA A 335 12.56 14.37 7.17
CA ALA A 335 13.16 13.49 6.15
C ALA A 335 14.65 13.16 6.32
N LYS A 336 15.46 13.96 7.05
CA LYS A 336 16.92 13.80 6.94
C LYS A 336 17.44 12.44 7.43
N THR A 337 16.94 11.94 8.55
CA THR A 337 17.37 10.64 9.10
C THR A 337 16.76 9.48 8.32
N LEU A 338 15.46 9.55 7.96
CA LEU A 338 14.79 8.48 7.21
C LEU A 338 15.41 8.23 5.84
N ARG A 339 15.88 9.28 5.16
CA ARG A 339 16.45 9.19 3.80
C ARG A 339 17.58 8.18 3.70
N SER A 340 18.57 8.20 4.61
CA SER A 340 19.71 7.27 4.57
C SER A 340 19.30 5.82 4.84
N TYR A 341 18.36 5.59 5.75
CA TYR A 341 17.88 4.23 6.06
C TYR A 341 17.03 3.66 4.91
N TYR A 342 16.14 4.47 4.36
CA TYR A 342 15.28 4.07 3.24
C TYR A 342 16.12 3.80 2.00
N GLN A 343 17.11 4.65 1.72
CA GLN A 343 18.00 4.48 0.58
C GLN A 343 18.70 3.12 0.63
N LYS A 344 19.34 2.77 1.74
CA LYS A 344 20.04 1.48 1.89
C LYS A 344 19.12 0.29 1.61
N LEU A 345 17.92 0.28 2.22
CA LEU A 345 16.95 -0.79 2.03
C LEU A 345 16.47 -0.89 0.56
N LEU A 346 16.24 0.25 -0.09
CA LEU A 346 15.75 0.30 -1.46
C LEU A 346 16.83 -0.02 -2.49
N GLU A 347 18.10 0.28 -2.21
CA GLU A 347 19.24 -0.16 -3.01
C GLU A 347 19.36 -1.70 -2.98
N ASP A 348 19.21 -2.32 -1.81
CA ASP A 348 19.25 -3.78 -1.67
C ASP A 348 18.13 -4.47 -2.49
N ILE A 349 16.94 -3.87 -2.57
CA ILE A 349 15.77 -4.46 -3.22
C ILE A 349 15.65 -4.09 -4.71
N TYR A 350 15.96 -2.84 -5.06
CA TYR A 350 15.73 -2.27 -6.39
C TYR A 350 17.00 -1.83 -7.11
N GLY A 351 18.21 -1.99 -6.55
CA GLY A 351 19.46 -1.53 -7.15
C GLY A 351 19.68 -2.04 -8.58
N GLY A 352 19.24 -3.27 -8.89
CA GLY A 352 19.29 -3.84 -10.25
C GLY A 352 18.42 -3.14 -11.30
N LEU A 353 17.49 -2.25 -10.89
CA LEU A 353 16.60 -1.48 -11.75
C LEU A 353 17.15 -0.10 -12.13
N GLY A 354 18.32 0.28 -11.58
CA GLY A 354 19.01 1.53 -11.87
C GLY A 354 18.78 2.62 -10.81
N THR A 355 19.77 3.50 -10.67
CA THR A 355 19.77 4.62 -9.69
C THR A 355 18.52 5.51 -9.79
N PRO A 356 18.03 5.91 -10.99
CA PRO A 356 16.82 6.71 -11.08
C PRO A 356 15.61 6.04 -10.42
N PHE A 357 15.46 4.73 -10.58
CA PHE A 357 14.35 3.98 -9.96
C PHE A 357 14.44 3.97 -8.44
N VAL A 358 15.65 3.76 -7.89
CA VAL A 358 15.89 3.80 -6.44
C VAL A 358 15.59 5.19 -5.88
N CYS A 359 16.05 6.25 -6.54
CA CYS A 359 15.78 7.63 -6.13
C CYS A 359 14.27 7.94 -6.12
N VAL A 360 13.52 7.48 -7.14
CA VAL A 360 12.06 7.62 -7.15
C VAL A 360 11.42 6.83 -6.02
N ALA A 361 11.87 5.59 -5.78
CA ALA A 361 11.34 4.78 -4.70
C ALA A 361 11.56 5.42 -3.33
N MET A 362 12.74 6.00 -3.12
CA MET A 362 13.09 6.71 -1.90
C MET A 362 12.20 7.95 -1.72
N GLU A 363 12.11 8.83 -2.72
CA GLU A 363 11.30 10.04 -2.60
C GLU A 363 9.82 9.73 -2.46
N LEU A 364 9.28 8.75 -3.21
CA LEU A 364 7.90 8.32 -3.06
C LEU A 364 7.63 7.80 -1.64
N SER A 365 8.54 6.99 -1.09
CA SER A 365 8.41 6.46 0.28
C SER A 365 8.38 7.57 1.32
N LEU A 366 9.26 8.55 1.17
CA LEU A 366 9.29 9.70 2.06
C LEU A 366 8.01 10.54 1.90
N ILE A 367 7.51 10.77 0.67
CA ILE A 367 6.33 11.64 0.46
C ILE A 367 5.09 10.97 1.04
N LEU A 368 4.95 9.65 0.84
CA LEU A 368 3.84 8.87 1.38
C LEU A 368 3.86 8.75 2.91
N MET A 369 5.02 8.92 3.54
CA MET A 369 5.15 8.99 4.99
C MET A 369 4.55 10.30 5.54
N ASP A 370 4.72 11.40 4.79
CA ASP A 370 4.34 12.75 5.22
C ASP A 370 2.93 13.14 4.78
N ALA A 371 2.48 12.61 3.63
CA ALA A 371 1.18 12.93 3.06
C ALA A 371 0.03 12.43 3.95
N SER A 372 -1.03 13.24 4.02
CA SER A 372 -2.23 12.86 4.76
C SER A 372 -2.85 11.57 4.18
N SER A 373 -3.40 10.72 5.04
CA SER A 373 -4.02 9.47 4.57
C SER A 373 -5.17 9.71 3.59
N THR A 374 -5.88 10.82 3.68
CA THR A 374 -6.92 11.23 2.72
C THR A 374 -6.35 11.63 1.37
N ALA A 375 -5.24 12.36 1.35
CA ALA A 375 -4.55 12.74 0.12
C ALA A 375 -4.03 11.51 -0.63
N VAL A 376 -3.34 10.60 0.06
CA VAL A 376 -2.87 9.33 -0.52
C VAL A 376 -4.03 8.52 -1.09
N ALA A 377 -5.15 8.44 -0.36
CA ALA A 377 -6.33 7.71 -0.83
C ALA A 377 -6.92 8.32 -2.11
N SER A 378 -7.05 9.64 -2.18
CA SER A 378 -7.55 10.36 -3.37
C SER A 378 -6.61 10.21 -4.55
N TRP A 379 -5.30 10.31 -4.32
CA TRP A 379 -4.27 10.16 -5.35
C TRP A 379 -4.27 8.75 -5.97
N LEU A 380 -4.34 7.70 -5.13
CA LEU A 380 -4.46 6.31 -5.58
C LEU A 380 -5.80 6.04 -6.30
N GLN A 381 -6.90 6.61 -5.82
CA GLN A 381 -8.20 6.44 -6.46
C GLN A 381 -8.29 7.13 -7.83
N ALA A 382 -7.54 8.23 -8.01
CA ALA A 382 -7.39 8.90 -9.29
C ALA A 382 -6.46 8.15 -10.26
N GLY A 383 -5.79 7.08 -9.81
CA GLY A 383 -4.83 6.33 -10.63
C GLY A 383 -3.55 7.11 -10.93
N CYS A 384 -3.23 8.12 -10.12
CA CYS A 384 -2.09 9.00 -10.37
C CYS A 384 -0.73 8.30 -10.15
N GLU A 385 -0.72 7.11 -9.57
CA GLU A 385 0.49 6.30 -9.43
C GLU A 385 0.94 5.66 -10.76
N HIS A 386 0.05 5.51 -11.74
CA HIS A 386 0.34 4.85 -13.01
C HIS A 386 0.60 5.85 -14.14
N GLN A 387 1.42 5.47 -15.12
CA GLN A 387 1.53 6.29 -16.34
C GLN A 387 0.15 6.44 -17.00
N SER A 388 -0.17 7.62 -17.49
CA SER A 388 -1.51 7.88 -18.06
C SER A 388 -1.69 7.14 -19.40
N ILE A 389 -2.57 6.14 -19.42
CA ILE A 389 -2.99 5.43 -20.64
C ILE A 389 -3.70 6.39 -21.59
N GLN A 390 -4.58 7.23 -21.05
CA GLN A 390 -5.36 8.19 -21.84
C GLN A 390 -4.43 9.16 -22.59
N VAL A 391 -3.48 9.76 -21.90
CA VAL A 391 -2.51 10.68 -22.52
C VAL A 391 -1.67 9.95 -23.57
N ASN A 392 -1.23 8.73 -23.29
CA ASN A 392 -0.44 7.93 -24.23
C ASN A 392 -1.20 7.57 -25.51
N GLU A 393 -2.45 7.13 -25.38
CA GLU A 393 -3.32 6.85 -26.54
C GLU A 393 -3.60 8.14 -27.33
N ASP A 394 -3.81 9.27 -26.65
CA ASP A 394 -4.07 10.54 -27.30
C ASP A 394 -2.85 11.09 -28.02
N LEU A 395 -1.66 10.99 -27.44
CA LEU A 395 -0.39 11.29 -28.13
C LEU A 395 -0.26 10.46 -29.41
N LYS A 396 -0.46 9.15 -29.31
CA LYS A 396 -0.38 8.24 -30.47
C LYS A 396 -1.42 8.58 -31.55
N ARG A 397 -2.68 8.84 -31.18
CA ARG A 397 -3.75 9.23 -32.11
C ARG A 397 -3.45 10.53 -32.86
N HIS A 398 -2.72 11.45 -32.24
CA HIS A 398 -2.36 12.74 -32.83
C HIS A 398 -0.94 12.73 -33.43
N GLY A 399 -0.41 11.55 -33.77
CA GLY A 399 0.82 11.42 -34.55
C GLY A 399 2.11 11.66 -33.78
N ALA A 400 2.11 11.46 -32.45
CA ALA A 400 3.35 11.53 -31.69
C ALA A 400 4.37 10.50 -32.19
N THR A 401 5.63 10.92 -32.30
CA THR A 401 6.72 10.04 -32.76
C THR A 401 7.13 9.05 -31.66
N ASP A 402 7.82 7.97 -32.02
CA ASP A 402 8.34 7.01 -31.05
C ASP A 402 9.26 7.68 -30.01
N GLU A 403 10.05 8.68 -30.41
CA GLU A 403 10.90 9.44 -29.49
C GLU A 403 10.08 10.26 -28.48
N GLU A 404 8.93 10.81 -28.89
CA GLU A 404 8.02 11.55 -28.00
C GLU A 404 7.28 10.60 -27.05
N LEU A 405 6.84 9.44 -27.53
CA LEU A 405 6.24 8.39 -26.69
C LEU A 405 7.25 7.84 -25.69
N ARG A 406 8.52 7.71 -26.10
CA ARG A 406 9.63 7.33 -25.23
C ARG A 406 9.87 8.39 -24.15
N ALA A 407 9.95 9.66 -24.52
CA ALA A 407 10.09 10.74 -23.54
C ALA A 407 8.90 10.79 -22.55
N HIS A 408 7.69 10.47 -22.99
CA HIS A 408 6.51 10.38 -22.11
C HIS A 408 6.66 9.23 -21.10
N TYR A 409 7.15 8.08 -21.55
CA TYR A 409 7.46 6.96 -20.66
C TYR A 409 8.54 7.32 -19.64
N GLU A 410 9.65 7.89 -20.10
CA GLU A 410 10.84 8.14 -19.28
C GLU A 410 10.62 9.26 -18.25
N SER A 411 9.80 10.27 -18.57
CA SER A 411 9.44 11.35 -17.63
C SER A 411 8.30 10.98 -16.66
N SER A 412 7.64 9.84 -16.86
CA SER A 412 6.39 9.51 -16.15
C SER A 412 6.53 9.39 -14.62
N TYR A 413 7.72 9.04 -14.12
CA TYR A 413 8.00 8.94 -12.69
C TYR A 413 8.26 10.33 -12.06
N VAL A 414 8.76 11.30 -12.85
CA VAL A 414 8.79 12.71 -12.44
C VAL A 414 7.37 13.21 -12.26
N SER A 415 6.48 12.98 -13.23
CA SER A 415 5.06 13.36 -13.12
C SER A 415 4.39 12.72 -11.89
N MET A 416 4.70 11.45 -11.63
CA MET A 416 4.18 10.74 -10.45
C MET A 416 4.60 11.43 -9.14
N ILE A 417 5.90 11.68 -8.97
CA ILE A 417 6.44 12.33 -7.75
C ILE A 417 5.87 13.72 -7.58
N ILE A 418 5.88 14.54 -8.63
CA ILE A 418 5.36 15.91 -8.58
C ILE A 418 3.86 15.92 -8.24
N SER A 419 3.08 15.00 -8.83
CA SER A 419 1.63 14.98 -8.62
C SER A 419 1.22 14.79 -7.16
N ILE A 420 1.97 13.98 -6.40
CA ILE A 420 1.70 13.79 -4.97
C ILE A 420 2.42 14.81 -4.09
N ASN A 421 3.62 15.26 -4.47
CA ASN A 421 4.38 16.24 -3.70
C ASN A 421 3.74 17.63 -3.70
N ASN A 422 3.04 17.99 -4.77
CA ASN A 422 2.53 19.34 -5.02
C ASN A 422 1.00 19.37 -5.23
N MET A 423 0.26 18.36 -4.76
CA MET A 423 -1.20 18.38 -4.84
C MET A 423 -1.81 19.43 -3.89
N LYS A 424 -2.88 20.09 -4.33
CA LYS A 424 -3.66 21.05 -3.52
C LYS A 424 -4.51 20.34 -2.46
N ASP A 425 -4.00 20.24 -1.23
CA ASP A 425 -4.67 19.53 -0.13
C ASP A 425 -5.96 20.24 0.35
N ALA A 426 -6.05 21.58 0.21
CA ALA A 426 -7.18 22.39 0.71
C ALA A 426 -8.57 22.03 0.12
N LYS A 427 -8.63 21.21 -0.94
CA LYS A 427 -9.90 20.69 -1.52
C LYS A 427 -10.11 19.19 -1.26
N VAL A 428 -9.16 18.49 -0.64
CA VAL A 428 -9.14 17.04 -0.45
C VAL A 428 -9.52 16.70 1.00
N GLY A 429 -10.77 16.95 1.37
CA GLY A 429 -11.25 16.55 2.72
C GLY A 429 -12.43 17.33 3.28
N GLN A 430 -12.78 18.49 2.72
CA GLN A 430 -14.06 19.12 3.01
C GLN A 430 -15.16 18.45 2.19
N TYR A 431 -16.32 18.23 2.81
CA TYR A 431 -17.55 17.65 2.29
C TYR A 431 -18.18 18.43 1.10
N ASN A 432 -17.38 18.87 0.14
CA ASN A 432 -17.89 19.43 -1.08
C ASN A 432 -18.11 18.28 -2.06
N HIS A 433 -19.35 18.20 -2.55
CA HIS A 433 -19.80 17.34 -3.65
C HIS A 433 -19.06 17.58 -4.99
N GLY A 434 -17.95 18.33 -5.00
CA GLY A 434 -16.99 18.42 -6.09
C GLY A 434 -15.67 17.79 -5.67
N LYS A 435 -15.35 16.62 -6.23
CA LYS A 435 -14.06 15.95 -6.07
C LYS A 435 -12.95 16.93 -6.43
N ALA A 436 -12.05 17.24 -5.51
CA ALA A 436 -10.77 17.83 -5.90
C ALA A 436 -10.14 16.92 -6.96
N GLN A 437 -9.95 17.44 -8.17
CA GLN A 437 -9.41 16.66 -9.27
C GLN A 437 -7.89 16.57 -9.05
N VAL A 438 -7.43 15.39 -8.63
CA VAL A 438 -6.00 15.09 -8.54
C VAL A 438 -5.51 14.80 -9.96
N VAL A 439 -4.40 15.42 -10.36
CA VAL A 439 -3.89 15.39 -11.75
C VAL A 439 -2.39 15.09 -11.75
N ARG A 440 -1.94 14.34 -12.75
CA ARG A 440 -0.52 14.14 -13.07
C ARG A 440 -0.08 15.15 -14.13
N PRO A 441 1.08 15.82 -13.97
CA PRO A 441 1.61 16.77 -14.96
C PRO A 441 2.33 16.07 -16.13
N ASP A 442 1.67 15.13 -16.80
CA ASP A 442 2.30 14.27 -17.81
C ASP A 442 2.73 15.05 -19.06
N ILE A 443 1.93 16.02 -19.54
CA ILE A 443 2.24 16.78 -20.77
C ILE A 443 3.34 17.81 -20.52
N ILE A 444 3.31 18.54 -19.41
CA ILE A 444 4.37 19.49 -19.09
C ILE A 444 5.70 18.77 -18.83
N CYS A 445 5.71 17.66 -18.08
CA CYS A 445 6.95 16.90 -17.86
C CYS A 445 7.53 16.31 -19.15
N LEU A 446 6.68 15.82 -20.06
CA LEU A 446 7.06 15.41 -21.41
C LEU A 446 7.71 16.57 -22.18
N GLY A 447 7.07 17.74 -22.20
CA GLY A 447 7.61 18.93 -22.88
C GLY A 447 8.96 19.38 -22.32
N LEU A 448 9.12 19.35 -21.00
CA LEU A 448 10.37 19.67 -20.33
C LEU A 448 11.49 18.70 -20.72
N LEU A 449 11.22 17.39 -20.76
CA LEU A 449 12.22 16.40 -21.17
C LEU A 449 12.60 16.53 -22.64
N LEU A 450 11.62 16.74 -23.53
CA LEU A 450 11.89 16.98 -24.96
C LEU A 450 12.74 18.23 -25.16
N LYS A 451 12.45 19.30 -24.42
CA LYS A 451 13.25 20.52 -24.43
C LYS A 451 14.66 20.28 -23.88
N ALA A 452 14.80 19.53 -22.80
CA ALA A 452 16.09 19.09 -22.26
C ALA A 452 16.89 18.25 -23.27
N ARG A 453 16.24 17.60 -24.24
CA ARG A 453 16.92 16.86 -25.32
C ARG A 453 17.21 17.71 -26.56
N GLY A 454 16.96 19.02 -26.52
CA GLY A 454 17.10 19.91 -27.67
C GLY A 454 16.15 19.55 -28.82
N LYS A 455 15.03 18.87 -28.54
CA LYS A 455 14.05 18.51 -29.57
C LYS A 455 13.20 19.73 -29.96
N PRO A 456 12.78 19.82 -31.23
CA PRO A 456 11.89 20.89 -31.66
C PRO A 456 10.51 20.74 -31.02
N ARG A 457 9.70 21.81 -31.11
CA ARG A 457 8.30 21.82 -30.70
C ARG A 457 7.52 20.68 -31.39
N PRO A 458 6.89 19.76 -30.65
CA PRO A 458 6.02 18.74 -31.22
C PRO A 458 4.80 19.34 -31.92
N ALA A 459 4.34 18.72 -33.00
CA ALA A 459 3.16 19.17 -33.74
C ALA A 459 1.89 19.18 -32.86
N TRP A 460 1.75 18.18 -31.98
CA TRP A 460 0.62 18.08 -31.05
C TRP A 460 0.65 19.12 -29.92
N TRP A 461 1.79 19.78 -29.66
CA TRP A 461 1.94 20.72 -28.54
C TRP A 461 0.96 21.89 -28.60
N GLY A 462 0.64 22.39 -29.81
CA GLY A 462 -0.28 23.52 -29.99
C GLY A 462 -1.76 23.14 -30.09
N MET A 463 -2.09 21.84 -30.11
CA MET A 463 -3.47 21.43 -30.30
C MET A 463 -4.30 21.68 -29.04
N GLU A 464 -5.57 22.09 -29.23
CA GLU A 464 -6.50 22.45 -28.16
C GLU A 464 -6.58 21.41 -27.04
N LYS A 465 -6.57 20.12 -27.40
CA LYS A 465 -6.62 19.01 -26.46
C LYS A 465 -5.41 18.96 -25.52
N PHE A 466 -4.20 19.23 -26.00
CA PHE A 466 -3.00 19.23 -25.17
C PHE A 466 -2.85 20.57 -24.42
N CYS A 467 -3.36 21.67 -24.98
CA CYS A 467 -3.52 22.92 -24.24
C CYS A 467 -4.44 22.76 -23.03
N SER A 468 -5.55 22.04 -23.17
CA SER A 468 -6.48 21.78 -22.06
C SER A 468 -5.87 20.88 -20.99
N TYR A 469 -5.08 19.86 -21.38
CA TYR A 469 -4.30 19.08 -20.41
C TYR A 469 -3.35 19.97 -19.61
N ARG A 470 -2.48 20.76 -20.28
CA ARG A 470 -1.54 21.64 -19.58
C ARG A 470 -2.23 22.63 -18.64
N LYS A 471 -3.34 23.21 -19.07
CA LYS A 471 -4.15 24.11 -18.22
C LYS A 471 -4.67 23.37 -17.00
N GLY A 472 -5.17 22.15 -17.17
CA GLY A 472 -5.58 21.29 -16.07
C GLY A 472 -4.43 20.96 -15.11
N GLU A 473 -3.24 20.67 -15.63
CA GLU A 473 -2.04 20.42 -14.81
C GLU A 473 -1.65 21.64 -13.97
N ASP A 474 -1.73 22.84 -14.55
CA ASP A 474 -1.43 24.11 -13.88
C ASP A 474 -2.46 24.49 -12.81
N ASP A 475 -3.75 24.28 -13.09
CA ASP A 475 -4.83 24.66 -12.19
C ASP A 475 -4.86 23.79 -10.92
N HIS A 476 -4.36 22.55 -10.98
CA HIS A 476 -4.52 21.54 -9.91
C HIS A 476 -3.29 21.31 -9.02
N LEU A 477 -2.11 21.80 -9.40
CA LEU A 477 -0.88 21.68 -8.60
C LEU A 477 -0.49 23.02 -7.96
N ASP A 478 0.10 22.97 -6.76
CA ASP A 478 0.55 24.14 -5.99
C ASP A 478 1.91 24.68 -6.47
N PHE A 479 2.10 26.00 -6.27
CA PHE A 479 3.15 26.83 -6.87
C PHE A 479 4.59 26.25 -6.75
N LYS A 480 5.45 26.55 -7.74
CA LYS A 480 6.87 26.13 -7.93
C LYS A 480 7.17 24.69 -8.38
N TRP A 481 6.17 23.82 -8.52
CA TRP A 481 6.39 22.44 -8.97
C TRP A 481 7.13 22.34 -10.31
N LYS A 482 6.92 23.31 -11.22
CA LYS A 482 7.51 23.34 -12.56
C LYS A 482 9.04 23.44 -12.55
N ASP A 483 9.61 24.20 -11.62
CA ASP A 483 11.07 24.34 -11.50
C ASP A 483 11.71 23.05 -11.01
N SER A 484 11.09 22.44 -9.99
CA SER A 484 11.46 21.11 -9.50
C SER A 484 11.37 20.05 -10.59
N ALA A 485 10.27 20.04 -11.38
CA ALA A 485 10.10 19.13 -12.49
C ALA A 485 11.17 19.33 -13.59
N ALA A 486 11.47 20.58 -13.94
CA ALA A 486 12.49 20.93 -14.93
C ALA A 486 13.86 20.39 -14.52
N LYS A 487 14.26 20.60 -13.25
CA LYS A 487 15.52 20.09 -12.70
C LYS A 487 15.58 18.57 -12.67
N LEU A 488 14.48 17.91 -12.29
CA LEU A 488 14.39 16.44 -12.28
C LEU A 488 14.57 15.82 -13.67
N VAL A 489 14.19 16.52 -14.75
CA VAL A 489 14.41 16.06 -16.13
C VAL A 489 15.72 16.56 -16.75
N GLY A 490 16.54 17.32 -16.01
CA GLY A 490 17.89 17.74 -16.43
C GLY A 490 18.02 19.19 -16.93
N LEU A 491 16.99 20.04 -16.81
CA LEU A 491 17.10 21.47 -17.07
C LEU A 491 17.66 22.21 -15.85
N GLN A 492 18.24 23.40 -16.04
CA GLN A 492 18.69 24.23 -14.92
C GLN A 492 17.51 24.85 -14.15
N SER A 493 16.46 25.26 -14.85
CA SER A 493 15.24 25.81 -14.29
C SER A 493 14.07 25.67 -15.27
N TYR A 494 12.85 25.93 -14.79
CA TYR A 494 11.71 26.06 -15.69
C TYR A 494 11.88 27.30 -16.60
N PRO A 495 11.60 27.21 -17.92
CA PRO A 495 11.66 28.37 -18.81
C PRO A 495 10.74 29.50 -18.34
N SER A 496 11.19 30.74 -18.42
CA SER A 496 10.38 31.91 -18.01
C SER A 496 9.11 32.10 -18.85
N ALA A 497 9.03 31.48 -20.02
CA ALA A 497 7.88 31.56 -20.93
C ALA A 497 6.85 30.44 -20.69
N HIS A 498 5.57 30.77 -20.95
CA HIS A 498 4.42 29.87 -20.77
C HIS A 498 3.74 29.54 -22.10
N GLY A 499 3.00 28.43 -22.12
CA GLY A 499 2.18 28.04 -23.27
C GLY A 499 3.00 27.80 -24.53
N ASP A 500 2.74 28.58 -25.57
CA ASP A 500 3.38 28.43 -26.89
C ASP A 500 4.79 29.04 -26.93
N ASP A 501 5.05 30.07 -26.13
CA ASP A 501 6.37 30.71 -26.01
C ASP A 501 7.37 29.85 -25.22
N PHE A 502 6.89 28.75 -24.59
CA PHE A 502 7.73 27.78 -23.92
C PHE A 502 8.90 27.27 -24.80
N TRP A 503 8.67 27.12 -26.11
CA TRP A 503 9.67 26.58 -27.04
C TRP A 503 10.62 27.61 -27.64
N THR A 504 10.33 28.91 -27.51
CA THR A 504 11.15 29.98 -28.12
C THR A 504 12.34 30.39 -27.25
N VAL A 505 12.31 30.07 -25.95
CA VAL A 505 13.38 30.36 -25.00
C VAL A 505 14.52 29.35 -25.15
N THR A 506 15.74 29.81 -25.48
CA THR A 506 16.97 29.01 -25.38
C THR A 506 17.33 28.79 -23.93
N ASN A 507 17.38 27.53 -23.48
CA ASN A 507 17.71 27.18 -22.10
C ASN A 507 19.21 26.90 -21.94
N GLU A 508 19.76 27.28 -20.79
CA GLU A 508 21.08 26.84 -20.35
C GLU A 508 21.00 25.43 -19.73
N PHE A 509 21.92 24.56 -20.14
CA PHE A 509 22.01 23.17 -19.69
C PHE A 509 22.75 23.07 -18.35
N ASN A 510 22.29 22.18 -17.47
CA ASN A 510 22.97 21.95 -16.20
C ASN A 510 24.25 21.12 -16.43
N LYS A 511 25.42 21.77 -16.38
CA LYS A 511 26.73 21.13 -16.68
C LYS A 511 27.14 20.03 -15.69
N GLU A 512 26.48 19.93 -14.53
CA GLU A 512 26.84 18.96 -13.48
C GLU A 512 26.28 17.53 -13.72
N SER A 513 25.41 17.30 -14.71
CA SER A 513 24.81 15.97 -14.93
C SER A 513 25.54 15.08 -15.97
N VAL A 514 26.71 15.50 -16.47
CA VAL A 514 27.45 14.79 -17.54
C VAL A 514 28.69 14.04 -17.03
N MET A 515 29.08 14.20 -15.77
CA MET A 515 30.17 13.41 -15.17
C MET A 515 29.62 12.18 -14.44
N ASP A 516 29.38 11.09 -15.18
CA ASP A 516 29.53 9.70 -14.71
C ASP A 516 29.13 8.66 -15.79
N VAL A 517 29.44 8.94 -17.06
CA VAL A 517 29.49 7.90 -18.10
C VAL A 517 30.78 8.09 -18.88
N SER A 518 31.92 7.75 -18.27
CA SER A 518 33.12 7.41 -19.04
C SER A 518 32.89 6.04 -19.66
N VAL A 519 32.40 6.05 -20.91
CA VAL A 519 32.51 4.90 -21.81
C VAL A 519 33.99 4.62 -21.99
N ASN A 520 34.47 3.52 -21.41
CA ASN A 520 35.82 3.02 -21.62
C ASN A 520 35.85 2.37 -23.02
N GLU A 521 35.93 3.19 -24.07
CA GLU A 521 36.30 2.72 -25.40
C GLU A 521 37.77 2.32 -25.38
N GLY A 522 38.01 1.02 -25.21
CA GLY A 522 39.31 0.40 -25.38
C GLY A 522 39.77 0.53 -26.82
N MET A 523 40.58 1.56 -27.07
CA MET A 523 41.30 1.81 -28.30
C MET A 523 42.37 0.72 -28.49
N VAL A 524 42.04 -0.30 -29.30
CA VAL A 524 43.02 -1.27 -29.82
C VAL A 524 43.89 -0.53 -30.84
N THR A 525 45.07 -0.12 -30.40
CA THR A 525 46.17 0.26 -31.28
C THR A 525 47.01 -0.97 -31.54
N THR A 526 47.01 -1.39 -32.80
CA THR A 526 48.00 -2.30 -33.37
C THR A 526 49.35 -1.59 -33.37
N ASP A 527 50.33 -2.15 -32.66
CA ASP A 527 51.72 -2.00 -33.04
C ASP A 527 52.44 -3.32 -32.84
N SER A 528 52.89 -3.84 -33.97
CA SER A 528 53.84 -4.92 -34.12
C SER A 528 55.23 -4.40 -33.76
N GLU A 529 55.92 -5.02 -32.81
CA GLU A 529 57.37 -5.22 -32.96
C GLU A 529 57.92 -6.31 -32.03
N ASN A 530 58.71 -7.15 -32.67
CA ASN A 530 59.46 -8.29 -32.17
C ASN A 530 60.23 -8.04 -30.86
N SER A 531 60.18 -8.98 -29.93
CA SER A 531 61.41 -9.56 -29.37
C SER A 531 61.17 -10.92 -28.72
N THR A 532 61.92 -11.88 -29.24
CA THR A 532 62.23 -13.19 -28.69
C THR A 532 62.77 -13.13 -27.26
N THR A 533 62.34 -14.00 -26.35
CA THR A 533 63.16 -15.06 -25.73
C THR A 533 62.42 -15.82 -24.63
N SER A 534 62.81 -17.09 -24.49
CA SER A 534 62.34 -18.17 -23.64
C SER A 534 62.43 -17.95 -22.13
N CYS A 535 61.43 -18.44 -21.39
CA CYS A 535 61.55 -19.64 -20.54
C CYS A 535 60.14 -20.12 -20.13
#